data_AF-A0A972RGS8-F1
#
_entry.id   AF-A0A972RGS8-F1
#
_cell.length_a   1.000
_cell.length_b   1.000
_cell.length_c   1.000
_cell.angle_alpha   90.00
_cell.angle_beta   90.00
_cell.angle_gamma   90.00
#
_symmetry.space_group_name_H-M   'P 1'
#
loop_
_entity.id
_entity.type
_entity.pdbx_description
1 polymer ?
#
loop_
_entity_poly.entity_id
_entity_poly.type
_entity_poly.pdbx_seq_one_letter_code
_entity_poly.pdbx_strand_id
1 'polypeptide(L)'
;MFVDITYYTDKLSLIFSELDRAYLEVAEKYNGFNCNGCSDLCCNTVFIHFTLVEHFYLLEGFRTLPDDRRKDIIERSKHYNDVYSRTSRPEENLKLLCPLNYDNLCILYQWRPLGCRFYGVPGYMESPVKGRQEFKGCWRFESIHGKSVSERLDRTPFYRKVADLEKELRDKLRYYQRYKKTIAQMILDETNPDALIMRGYDIFEGY
;
A
#
# COMPACT_ATOMS: atom_id res chain seq x y z
N MET A 1 19.82 -12.57 -16.22
CA MET A 1 20.12 -12.31 -14.79
C MET A 1 18.83 -12.55 -14.03
N PHE A 2 18.78 -13.56 -13.16
CA PHE A 2 17.61 -13.81 -12.32
C PHE A 2 17.70 -12.87 -11.12
N VAL A 3 16.68 -12.04 -10.91
CA VAL A 3 16.56 -11.22 -9.70
C VAL A 3 15.62 -11.96 -8.77
N ASP A 4 16.15 -12.38 -7.62
CA ASP A 4 15.33 -13.00 -6.58
C ASP A 4 14.53 -11.90 -5.86
N ILE A 5 13.24 -11.84 -6.18
CA ILE A 5 12.31 -10.86 -5.60
C ILE A 5 12.07 -11.15 -4.11
N THR A 6 12.16 -12.41 -3.69
CA THR A 6 11.92 -12.87 -2.32
C THR A 6 12.83 -12.16 -1.32
N TYR A 7 14.11 -11.95 -1.69
CA TYR A 7 15.05 -11.18 -0.87
C TYR A 7 14.55 -9.77 -0.55
N TYR A 8 13.89 -9.11 -1.51
CA TYR A 8 13.37 -7.75 -1.34
C TYR A 8 12.06 -7.74 -0.54
N THR A 9 11.17 -8.69 -0.80
CA THR A 9 9.90 -8.80 -0.07
C THR A 9 10.11 -9.23 1.39
N ASP A 10 11.09 -10.09 1.67
CA ASP A 10 11.52 -10.44 3.03
C ASP A 10 12.07 -9.24 3.77
N LYS A 11 12.97 -8.46 3.16
CA LYS A 11 13.46 -7.20 3.74
C LYS A 11 12.33 -6.21 4.00
N LEU A 12 11.37 -6.08 3.07
CA LEU A 12 10.21 -5.22 3.26
C LEU A 12 9.36 -5.68 4.44
N SER A 13 9.16 -6.99 4.62
CA SER A 13 8.43 -7.55 5.75
C SER A 13 9.05 -7.20 7.10
N LEU A 14 10.38 -7.13 7.18
CA LEU A 14 11.10 -6.70 8.39
C LEU A 14 10.87 -5.21 8.68
N ILE A 15 10.96 -4.36 7.66
CA ILE A 15 10.65 -2.92 7.77
C ILE A 15 9.20 -2.73 8.24
N PHE A 16 8.26 -3.51 7.70
CA PHE A 16 6.86 -3.45 8.07
C PHE A 16 6.61 -3.99 9.48
N SER A 17 7.33 -5.01 9.93
CA SER A 17 7.25 -5.49 11.31
C SER A 17 7.74 -4.46 12.31
N GLU A 18 8.81 -3.71 11.98
CA GLU A 18 9.25 -2.57 12.78
C GLU A 18 8.22 -1.44 12.81
N LEU A 19 7.60 -1.15 11.65
CA LEU A 19 6.55 -0.14 11.56
C LEU A 19 5.32 -0.52 12.37
N ASP A 20 4.86 -1.76 12.28
CA ASP A 20 3.70 -2.23 13.03
C ASP A 20 3.98 -2.14 14.55
N ARG A 21 5.20 -2.43 15.01
CA ARG A 21 5.60 -2.20 16.42
C ARG A 21 5.55 -0.72 16.81
N ALA A 22 6.16 0.16 16.01
CA ALA A 22 6.14 1.60 16.27
C ALA A 22 4.70 2.17 16.26
N TYR A 23 3.84 1.66 15.37
CA TYR A 23 2.43 2.01 15.34
C TYR A 23 1.73 1.61 16.66
N LEU A 24 1.95 0.38 17.13
CA LEU A 24 1.35 -0.12 18.37
C LEU A 24 1.81 0.71 19.57
N GLU A 25 3.09 1.07 19.66
CA GLU A 25 3.60 1.95 20.72
C GLU A 25 2.85 3.30 20.78
N VAL A 26 2.56 3.90 19.62
CA VAL A 26 1.75 5.13 19.54
C VAL A 26 0.30 4.84 19.93
N ALA A 27 -0.29 3.77 19.40
CA ALA A 27 -1.69 3.40 19.69
C ALA A 27 -1.93 3.13 21.18
N GLU A 28 -0.97 2.52 21.89
CA GLU A 28 -1.04 2.28 23.34
C GLU A 28 -1.10 3.58 24.15
N LYS A 29 -0.44 4.66 23.69
CA LYS A 29 -0.58 5.99 24.32
C LYS A 29 -2.00 6.56 24.21
N TYR A 30 -2.82 6.00 23.32
CA TYR A 30 -4.21 6.39 23.07
C TYR A 30 -5.17 5.25 23.41
N ASN A 31 -5.00 4.66 24.60
CA ASN A 31 -5.88 3.61 25.13
C ASN A 31 -5.99 2.36 24.22
N GLY A 32 -4.89 1.98 23.57
CA GLY A 32 -4.86 0.84 22.66
C GLY A 32 -5.72 1.06 21.42
N PHE A 33 -5.69 2.29 20.86
CA PHE A 33 -6.51 2.67 19.70
C PHE A 33 -6.39 1.63 18.57
N ASN A 34 -7.53 1.12 18.13
CA ASN A 34 -7.61 0.10 17.10
C ASN A 34 -8.85 0.30 16.22
N CYS A 35 -8.93 -0.44 15.12
CA CYS A 35 -10.02 -0.30 14.15
C CYS A 35 -11.36 -0.93 14.60
N ASN A 36 -11.44 -1.62 15.75
CA ASN A 36 -12.67 -2.25 16.20
C ASN A 36 -13.73 -1.19 16.55
N GLY A 37 -14.96 -1.43 16.09
CA GLY A 37 -16.08 -0.50 16.28
C GLY A 37 -16.03 0.74 15.38
N CYS A 38 -15.19 0.75 14.33
CA CYS A 38 -15.21 1.80 13.31
C CYS A 38 -16.40 1.59 12.36
N SER A 39 -17.32 2.54 12.29
CA SER A 39 -18.48 2.53 11.39
C SER A 39 -18.16 2.98 9.96
N ASP A 40 -16.90 3.38 9.73
CA ASP A 40 -16.39 3.86 8.45
C ASP A 40 -15.12 3.11 8.07
N LEU A 41 -14.77 3.15 6.79
CA LEU A 41 -13.80 2.25 6.20
C LEU A 41 -12.59 3.02 5.73
N CYS A 42 -11.45 2.80 6.39
CA CYS A 42 -10.15 3.30 5.92
C CYS A 42 -9.85 2.95 4.44
N CYS A 43 -10.53 1.93 3.91
CA CYS A 43 -10.45 1.47 2.53
C CYS A 43 -11.40 2.18 1.55
N ASN A 44 -12.15 3.21 1.95
CA ASN A 44 -13.04 4.00 1.06
C ASN A 44 -12.35 5.22 0.42
N THR A 45 -11.07 5.42 0.74
CA THR A 45 -10.21 6.44 0.15
C THR A 45 -9.24 5.76 -0.81
N VAL A 46 -8.99 6.40 -1.94
CA VAL A 46 -8.03 5.90 -2.93
C VAL A 46 -6.61 6.08 -2.39
N PHE A 47 -5.92 4.97 -2.15
CA PHE A 47 -4.48 4.98 -1.96
C PHE A 47 -3.76 4.71 -3.28
N ILE A 48 -2.83 5.60 -3.59
CA ILE A 48 -1.88 5.42 -4.68
C ILE A 48 -0.57 4.95 -4.09
N HIS A 49 -0.02 3.90 -4.69
CA HIS A 49 1.25 3.31 -4.32
C HIS A 49 2.28 3.57 -5.42
N PHE A 50 3.52 3.79 -4.98
CA PHE A 50 4.60 4.30 -5.83
C PHE A 50 5.81 3.37 -5.90
N THR A 51 5.79 2.24 -5.20
CA THR A 51 6.90 1.30 -5.19
C THR A 51 6.52 -0.05 -5.78
N LEU A 52 7.47 -0.63 -6.51
CA LEU A 52 7.39 -1.95 -7.10
C LEU A 52 7.61 -3.03 -6.05
N VAL A 53 8.45 -2.78 -5.04
CA VAL A 53 8.65 -3.74 -3.94
C VAL A 53 7.37 -3.99 -3.15
N GLU A 54 6.57 -2.95 -2.87
CA GLU A 54 5.25 -3.12 -2.23
C GLU A 54 4.27 -3.88 -3.12
N HIS A 55 4.38 -3.74 -4.44
CA HIS A 55 3.55 -4.47 -5.38
C HIS A 55 3.83 -5.97 -5.33
N PHE A 56 5.11 -6.38 -5.44
CA PHE A 56 5.46 -7.79 -5.35
C PHE A 56 5.06 -8.39 -4.00
N TYR A 57 5.28 -7.66 -2.90
CA TYR A 57 4.89 -8.09 -1.57
C TYR A 57 3.37 -8.28 -1.43
N LEU A 58 2.57 -7.38 -2.02
CA LEU A 58 1.11 -7.53 -2.04
C LEU A 58 0.69 -8.78 -2.82
N LEU A 59 1.32 -9.03 -3.96
CA LEU A 59 1.01 -10.18 -4.81
C LEU A 59 1.43 -11.51 -4.18
N GLU A 60 2.50 -11.55 -3.40
CA GLU A 60 2.84 -12.72 -2.59
C GLU A 60 1.69 -13.09 -1.67
N GLY A 61 1.14 -12.12 -0.92
CA GLY A 61 -0.05 -12.33 -0.09
C GLY A 61 -1.28 -12.72 -0.90
N PHE A 62 -1.51 -12.08 -2.04
CA PHE A 62 -2.63 -12.44 -2.92
C PHE A 62 -2.55 -13.90 -3.39
N ARG A 63 -1.36 -14.40 -3.72
CA ARG A 63 -1.10 -15.79 -4.14
C ARG A 63 -1.27 -16.80 -3.02
N THR A 64 -1.30 -16.41 -1.75
CA THR A 64 -1.62 -17.35 -0.65
C THR A 64 -3.12 -17.58 -0.49
N LEU A 65 -3.97 -16.75 -1.11
CA LEU A 65 -5.43 -16.89 -1.01
C LEU A 65 -5.96 -18.08 -1.85
N PRO A 66 -7.07 -18.71 -1.41
CA PRO A 66 -7.79 -19.71 -2.20
C PRO A 66 -8.22 -19.21 -3.58
N ASP A 67 -8.36 -20.11 -4.56
CA ASP A 67 -8.68 -19.77 -5.95
C ASP A 67 -10.01 -19.03 -6.12
N ASP A 68 -11.05 -19.45 -5.39
CA ASP A 68 -12.35 -18.79 -5.36
C ASP A 68 -12.23 -17.34 -4.86
N ARG A 69 -11.44 -17.13 -3.79
CA ARG A 69 -11.16 -15.79 -3.25
C ARG A 69 -10.37 -14.94 -4.23
N ARG A 70 -9.35 -15.49 -4.87
CA ARG A 70 -8.57 -14.76 -5.89
C ARG A 70 -9.43 -14.31 -7.06
N LYS A 71 -10.31 -15.19 -7.58
CA LYS A 71 -11.23 -14.86 -8.67
C LYS A 71 -12.19 -13.74 -8.29
N ASP A 72 -12.79 -13.80 -7.10
CA ASP A 72 -13.66 -12.75 -6.58
C ASP A 72 -12.93 -11.40 -6.47
N ILE A 73 -11.74 -11.40 -5.86
CA ILE A 73 -10.90 -10.20 -5.74
C ILE A 73 -10.53 -9.61 -7.11
N ILE A 74 -10.24 -10.44 -8.10
CA ILE A 74 -9.96 -9.99 -9.47
C ILE A 74 -11.19 -9.30 -10.07
N GLU A 75 -12.38 -9.87 -9.95
CA GLU A 75 -13.62 -9.24 -10.45
C GLU A 75 -13.92 -7.91 -9.73
N ARG A 76 -13.73 -7.87 -8.41
CA ARG A 76 -13.83 -6.62 -7.63
C ARG A 76 -12.80 -5.59 -8.08
N SER A 77 -11.59 -6.02 -8.43
CA SER A 77 -10.51 -5.15 -8.93
C SER A 77 -10.82 -4.61 -10.32
N LYS A 78 -11.42 -5.42 -11.22
CA LYS A 78 -11.92 -4.97 -12.53
C LYS A 78 -12.98 -3.89 -12.37
N HIS A 79 -13.98 -4.15 -11.52
CA HIS A 79 -15.03 -3.17 -11.22
C HIS A 79 -14.45 -1.87 -10.65
N TYR A 80 -13.58 -1.97 -9.65
CA TYR A 80 -12.91 -0.81 -9.06
C TYR A 80 -12.15 0.00 -10.11
N ASN A 81 -11.37 -0.66 -10.98
CA ASN A 81 -10.57 0.02 -12.00
C ASN A 81 -11.43 0.67 -13.08
N ASP A 82 -12.56 0.04 -13.47
CA ASP A 82 -13.52 0.63 -14.41
C ASP A 82 -14.12 1.92 -13.85
N VAL A 83 -14.64 1.89 -12.62
CA VAL A 83 -15.21 3.09 -11.98
C VAL A 83 -14.14 4.14 -11.72
N TYR A 84 -12.95 3.74 -11.30
CA TYR A 84 -11.79 4.64 -11.13
C TYR A 84 -11.48 5.40 -12.42
N SER A 85 -11.48 4.71 -13.57
CA SER A 85 -11.16 5.31 -14.88
C SER A 85 -12.22 6.30 -15.37
N ARG A 86 -13.48 6.14 -14.95
CA ARG A 86 -14.61 7.00 -15.33
C ARG A 86 -14.87 8.13 -14.32
N THR A 87 -14.23 8.10 -13.15
CA THR A 87 -14.41 9.11 -12.10
C THR A 87 -13.44 10.27 -12.32
N SER A 88 -13.96 11.49 -12.42
CA SER A 88 -13.11 12.69 -12.43
C SER A 88 -12.43 12.87 -11.07
N ARG A 89 -11.11 13.09 -11.07
CA ARG A 89 -10.27 13.18 -9.85
C ARG A 89 -10.59 12.05 -8.86
N PRO A 90 -10.32 10.79 -9.22
CA PRO A 90 -10.76 9.64 -8.43
C PRO A 90 -10.15 9.64 -7.03
N GLU A 91 -8.95 10.19 -6.86
CA GLU A 91 -8.30 10.35 -5.55
C GLU A 91 -9.12 11.19 -4.55
N GLU A 92 -9.98 12.09 -5.03
CA GLU A 92 -10.87 12.94 -4.22
C GLU A 92 -12.31 12.37 -4.17
N ASN A 93 -12.80 11.92 -5.33
CA ASN A 93 -14.22 11.70 -5.55
C ASN A 93 -14.67 10.23 -5.52
N LEU A 94 -13.76 9.26 -5.66
CA LEU A 94 -14.14 7.85 -5.64
C LEU A 94 -14.44 7.41 -4.20
N LYS A 95 -15.60 6.77 -3.99
CA LYS A 95 -16.05 6.23 -2.69
C LYS A 95 -16.27 4.72 -2.70
N LEU A 96 -15.58 4.01 -3.60
CA LEU A 96 -15.57 2.55 -3.64
C LEU A 96 -14.60 1.99 -2.61
N LEU A 97 -14.95 0.82 -2.05
CA LEU A 97 -14.06 0.08 -1.19
C LEU A 97 -12.93 -0.58 -1.99
N CYS A 98 -11.74 -0.60 -1.38
CA CYS A 98 -10.63 -1.42 -1.85
C CYS A 98 -11.10 -2.86 -2.13
N PRO A 99 -10.68 -3.49 -3.23
CA PRO A 99 -11.09 -4.87 -3.58
C PRO A 99 -10.68 -5.92 -2.54
N LEU A 100 -9.71 -5.61 -1.67
CA LEU A 100 -9.27 -6.48 -0.58
C LEU A 100 -10.09 -6.33 0.70
N ASN A 101 -11.10 -5.46 0.73
CA ASN A 101 -11.94 -5.25 1.91
C ASN A 101 -13.00 -6.36 2.01
N TYR A 102 -12.95 -7.17 3.06
CA TYR A 102 -13.95 -8.18 3.42
C TYR A 102 -14.36 -7.94 4.87
N ASP A 103 -15.67 -7.83 5.11
CA ASP A 103 -16.22 -7.59 6.45
C ASP A 103 -15.54 -6.41 7.17
N ASN A 104 -15.37 -5.30 6.43
CA ASN A 104 -14.75 -4.06 6.90
C ASN A 104 -13.24 -4.15 7.21
N LEU A 105 -12.61 -5.30 6.94
CA LEU A 105 -11.18 -5.54 7.18
C LEU A 105 -10.45 -5.89 5.89
N CYS A 106 -9.14 -5.61 5.85
CA CYS A 106 -8.31 -6.05 4.73
C CYS A 106 -8.00 -7.55 4.88
N ILE A 107 -8.40 -8.38 3.92
CA ILE A 107 -8.08 -9.82 3.93
C ILE A 107 -6.57 -10.08 3.81
N LEU A 108 -5.81 -9.13 3.26
CA LEU A 108 -4.35 -9.16 3.16
C LEU A 108 -3.70 -8.18 4.15
N TYR A 109 -4.18 -8.12 5.40
CA TYR A 109 -3.71 -7.14 6.39
C TYR A 109 -2.18 -7.19 6.60
N GLN A 110 -1.58 -8.38 6.66
CA GLN A 110 -0.13 -8.53 6.80
C GLN A 110 0.65 -8.09 5.55
N TRP A 111 0.03 -8.11 4.37
CA TRP A 111 0.65 -7.73 3.10
C TRP A 111 0.32 -6.30 2.66
N ARG A 112 -0.37 -5.53 3.51
CA ARG A 112 -0.80 -4.18 3.17
C ARG A 112 0.40 -3.26 2.88
N PRO A 113 0.32 -2.38 1.88
CA PRO A 113 1.39 -1.42 1.59
C PRO A 113 1.60 -0.39 2.71
N LEU A 114 2.75 0.29 2.68
CA LEU A 114 3.23 1.30 3.63
C LEU A 114 2.17 2.39 3.89
N GLY A 115 1.57 2.93 2.83
CA GLY A 115 0.53 3.97 2.95
C GLY A 115 -0.66 3.54 3.81
N CYS A 116 -1.07 2.26 3.69
CA CYS A 116 -2.16 1.70 4.47
C CYS A 116 -1.78 1.39 5.92
N ARG A 117 -0.47 1.24 6.23
CA ARG A 117 0.03 0.97 7.59
C ARG A 117 0.05 2.20 8.47
N PHE A 118 0.33 3.35 7.87
CA PHE A 118 0.33 4.63 8.58
C PHE A 118 -1.07 5.13 8.93
N TYR A 119 -2.10 4.61 8.27
CA TYR A 119 -3.47 5.08 8.46
C TYR A 119 -4.00 4.68 9.86
N GLY A 120 -4.68 5.62 10.53
CA GLY A 120 -5.26 5.41 11.84
C GLY A 120 -4.68 6.35 12.90
N VAL A 121 -3.38 6.31 13.14
CA VAL A 121 -2.71 7.15 14.17
C VAL A 121 -2.10 8.43 13.57
N PRO A 122 -1.95 9.50 14.38
CA PRO A 122 -1.29 10.72 13.96
C PRO A 122 0.20 10.45 13.73
N GLY A 123 0.81 11.25 12.86
CA GLY A 123 2.21 11.12 12.55
C GLY A 123 2.79 12.37 11.93
N TYR A 124 4.08 12.32 11.65
CA TYR A 124 4.77 13.33 10.88
C TYR A 124 5.79 12.67 9.94
N MET A 125 6.26 13.43 8.96
CA MET A 125 7.34 13.05 8.07
C MET A 125 8.19 14.27 7.73
N GLU A 126 9.49 14.14 7.89
CA GLU A 126 10.45 15.14 7.43
C GLU A 126 10.83 14.87 5.97
N SER A 127 10.43 15.78 5.08
CA SER A 127 10.80 15.73 3.66
C SER A 127 11.93 16.72 3.38
N PRO A 128 12.99 16.32 2.66
CA PRO A 128 14.03 17.26 2.23
C PRO A 128 13.51 18.39 1.33
N VAL A 129 12.39 18.15 0.62
CA VAL A 129 11.83 19.09 -0.35
C VAL A 129 10.66 19.89 0.24
N LYS A 130 9.77 19.21 0.97
CA LYS A 130 8.52 19.82 1.49
C LYS A 130 8.60 20.24 2.95
N GLY A 131 9.73 19.99 3.63
CA GLY A 131 9.85 20.15 5.08
C GLY A 131 8.97 19.17 5.84
N ARG A 132 8.63 19.54 7.08
CA ARG A 132 7.80 18.74 7.98
C ARG A 132 6.35 18.68 7.50
N GLN A 133 5.86 17.48 7.27
CA GLN A 133 4.46 17.19 6.94
C GLN A 133 3.80 16.50 8.13
N GLU A 134 2.64 17.01 8.55
CA GLU A 134 1.88 16.45 9.66
C GLU A 134 0.63 15.70 9.18
N PHE A 135 0.31 14.62 9.90
CA PHE A 135 -0.85 13.79 9.66
C PHE A 135 -1.62 13.63 10.96
N LYS A 136 -2.92 13.91 10.94
CA LYS A 136 -3.76 13.93 12.15
C LYS A 136 -4.27 12.55 12.58
N GLY A 137 -4.10 11.53 11.74
CA GLY A 137 -4.69 10.21 11.91
C GLY A 137 -5.95 10.03 11.07
N CYS A 138 -6.74 9.00 11.34
CA CYS A 138 -8.06 8.87 10.71
C CYS A 138 -9.11 9.74 11.41
N TRP A 139 -10.26 9.96 10.78
CA TRP A 139 -11.33 10.79 11.34
C TRP A 139 -11.80 10.31 12.73
N ARG A 140 -11.82 8.99 12.96
CA ARG A 140 -12.22 8.41 14.25
C ARG A 140 -11.18 8.70 15.32
N PHE A 141 -9.89 8.61 14.99
CA PHE A 141 -8.82 9.02 15.89
C PHE A 141 -8.97 10.49 16.26
N GLU A 142 -9.16 11.36 15.26
CA GLU A 142 -9.36 12.81 15.51
C GLU A 142 -10.59 13.07 16.40
N SER A 143 -11.68 12.34 16.20
CA SER A 143 -12.92 12.51 16.96
C SER A 143 -12.75 12.13 18.45
N ILE A 144 -11.95 11.09 18.74
CA ILE A 144 -11.77 10.56 20.10
C ILE A 144 -10.61 11.28 20.82
N HIS A 145 -9.48 11.47 20.14
CA HIS A 145 -8.21 11.91 20.75
C HIS A 145 -7.65 13.22 20.17
N GLY A 146 -8.27 13.82 19.15
CA GLY A 146 -7.70 14.93 18.38
C GLY A 146 -7.36 16.19 19.18
N LYS A 147 -7.97 16.38 20.35
CA LYS A 147 -7.68 17.51 21.26
C LYS A 147 -6.44 17.29 22.15
N SER A 148 -5.95 16.06 22.26
CA SER A 148 -4.92 15.66 23.22
C SER A 148 -3.81 14.82 22.57
N VAL A 149 -3.41 15.17 21.34
CA VAL A 149 -2.36 14.46 20.60
C VAL A 149 -0.99 14.86 21.13
N SER A 150 -0.36 13.98 21.90
CA SER A 150 1.00 14.16 22.45
C SER A 150 2.04 13.31 21.72
N GLU A 151 1.72 12.05 21.43
CA GLU A 151 2.59 11.11 20.73
C GLU A 151 2.24 11.01 19.25
N ARG A 152 3.25 10.94 18.38
CA ARG A 152 3.07 10.88 16.92
C ARG A 152 4.07 9.93 16.30
N LEU A 153 3.57 9.14 15.34
CA LEU A 153 4.43 8.23 14.59
C LEU A 153 5.37 9.01 13.66
N ASP A 154 6.68 8.89 13.88
CA ASP A 154 7.68 9.35 12.91
C ASP A 154 7.69 8.40 11.70
N ARG A 155 7.19 8.87 10.57
CA ARG A 155 7.11 8.10 9.33
C ARG A 155 8.39 8.17 8.51
N THR A 156 9.26 9.15 8.80
CA THR A 156 10.50 9.45 8.06
C THR A 156 11.42 8.24 7.91
N PRO A 157 11.79 7.49 8.98
CA PRO A 157 12.72 6.37 8.83
C PRO A 157 12.16 5.25 7.95
N PHE A 158 10.86 4.99 8.00
CA PHE A 158 10.22 3.94 7.20
C PHE A 158 10.13 4.33 5.73
N TYR A 159 9.77 5.57 5.41
CA TYR A 159 9.82 6.07 4.03
C TYR A 159 11.23 5.98 3.45
N ARG A 160 12.27 6.31 4.23
CA ARG A 160 13.67 6.18 3.79
C ARG A 160 14.04 4.73 3.51
N LYS A 161 13.80 3.82 4.46
CA LYS A 161 14.09 2.39 4.31
C LYS A 161 13.40 1.78 3.08
N VAL A 162 12.12 2.09 2.87
CA VAL A 162 11.38 1.59 1.69
C VAL A 162 11.89 2.23 0.40
N ALA A 163 12.23 3.52 0.40
CA ALA A 163 12.80 4.19 -0.78
C ALA A 163 14.17 3.63 -1.17
N ASP A 164 15.03 3.32 -0.19
CA ASP A 164 16.33 2.71 -0.42
C ASP A 164 16.18 1.28 -1.00
N LEU A 165 15.26 0.49 -0.45
CA LEU A 165 14.96 -0.86 -0.93
C LEU A 165 14.36 -0.87 -2.34
N GLU A 166 13.44 0.05 -2.61
CA GLU A 166 12.84 0.23 -3.95
C GLU A 166 13.90 0.63 -4.98
N LYS A 167 14.83 1.52 -4.60
CA LYS A 167 15.95 1.92 -5.48
C LYS A 167 16.84 0.72 -5.80
N GLU A 168 17.24 -0.04 -4.79
CA GLU A 168 18.07 -1.24 -4.97
C GLU A 168 17.40 -2.25 -5.92
N LEU A 169 16.10 -2.51 -5.73
CA LEU A 169 15.32 -3.41 -6.59
C LEU A 169 15.25 -2.92 -8.04
N ARG A 170 14.91 -1.63 -8.24
CA ARG A 170 14.82 -1.01 -9.56
C ARG A 170 16.13 -1.06 -10.33
N ASP A 171 17.24 -0.78 -9.65
CA ASP A 171 18.58 -0.82 -10.26
C ASP A 171 18.93 -2.23 -10.73
N LYS A 172 18.58 -3.27 -9.96
CA LYS A 172 18.76 -4.67 -10.37
C LYS A 172 17.88 -5.08 -11.54
N LEU A 173 16.63 -4.64 -11.54
CA LEU A 173 15.67 -4.93 -12.62
C LEU A 173 15.89 -4.05 -13.86
N ARG A 174 16.76 -3.04 -13.79
CA ARG A 174 16.89 -1.97 -14.80
C ARG A 174 15.53 -1.32 -15.11
N TYR A 175 14.71 -1.14 -14.09
CA TYR A 175 13.34 -0.62 -14.20
C TYR A 175 13.28 0.87 -13.80
N TYR A 176 13.26 1.74 -14.80
CA TYR A 176 13.29 3.20 -14.61
C TYR A 176 11.95 3.90 -14.88
N GLN A 177 10.91 3.14 -15.24
CA GLN A 177 9.59 3.72 -15.52
C GLN A 177 8.93 4.23 -14.24
N ARG A 178 8.11 5.28 -14.38
CA ARG A 178 7.31 5.79 -13.27
C ARG A 178 6.30 4.72 -12.84
N TYR A 179 6.25 4.43 -11.55
CA TYR A 179 5.29 3.51 -10.98
C TYR A 179 4.23 4.28 -10.19
N LYS A 180 2.95 4.07 -10.53
CA LYS A 180 1.80 4.68 -9.87
C LYS A 180 0.60 3.76 -10.06
N LYS A 181 0.22 3.00 -9.03
CA LYS A 181 -0.92 2.06 -9.12
C LYS A 181 -1.78 2.08 -7.85
N THR A 182 -3.07 1.82 -8.02
CA THR A 182 -3.95 1.40 -6.93
C THR A 182 -3.73 -0.08 -6.62
N ILE A 183 -4.20 -0.56 -5.47
CA ILE A 183 -4.23 -2.01 -5.15
C ILE A 183 -4.99 -2.81 -6.22
N ALA A 184 -6.11 -2.28 -6.72
CA ALA A 184 -6.87 -2.94 -7.78
C ALA A 184 -6.02 -3.15 -9.05
N GLN A 185 -5.26 -2.13 -9.44
CA GLN A 185 -4.38 -2.21 -10.61
C GLN A 185 -3.23 -3.21 -10.40
N MET A 186 -2.64 -3.25 -9.20
CA MET A 186 -1.63 -4.26 -8.85
C MET A 186 -2.16 -5.69 -9.01
N ILE A 187 -3.36 -5.96 -8.47
CA ILE A 187 -4.01 -7.27 -8.57
C ILE A 187 -4.31 -7.62 -10.04
N LEU A 188 -4.76 -6.64 -10.83
CA LEU A 188 -5.02 -6.87 -12.25
C LEU A 188 -3.75 -7.20 -13.04
N ASP A 189 -2.60 -6.64 -12.65
CA ASP A 189 -1.34 -6.99 -13.30
C ASP A 189 -1.02 -8.49 -13.16
N GLU A 190 -1.39 -9.14 -12.05
CA GLU A 190 -1.21 -10.60 -11.86
C GLU A 190 -1.92 -11.42 -12.95
N THR A 191 -3.02 -10.90 -13.48
CA THR A 191 -3.79 -11.53 -14.56
C THR A 191 -3.25 -11.21 -15.95
N ASN A 192 -2.29 -10.29 -16.06
CA ASN A 192 -1.69 -9.86 -17.30
C ASN A 192 -0.19 -10.21 -17.32
N PRO A 193 0.21 -11.28 -18.02
CA PRO A 193 1.61 -11.72 -18.10
C PRO A 193 2.61 -10.63 -18.53
N ASP A 194 2.13 -9.62 -19.26
CA ASP A 194 2.93 -8.53 -19.84
C ASP A 194 2.98 -7.27 -18.95
N ALA A 195 2.16 -7.19 -17.89
CA ALA A 195 1.96 -5.96 -17.12
C ALA A 195 2.90 -5.77 -15.91
N LEU A 196 3.43 -6.87 -15.35
CA LEU A 196 4.20 -6.81 -14.10
C LEU A 196 5.68 -6.53 -14.33
N ILE A 197 6.23 -7.01 -15.44
CA ILE A 197 7.62 -6.86 -15.87
C ILE A 197 7.56 -7.07 -17.38
N MET A 198 8.04 -6.12 -18.20
CA MET A 198 8.43 -6.48 -19.58
C MET A 198 9.47 -7.61 -19.43
N ARG A 199 9.04 -8.87 -19.55
CA ARG A 199 9.96 -10.00 -19.64
C ARG A 199 10.83 -9.66 -20.85
N GLY A 200 12.14 -9.58 -20.60
CA GLY A 200 13.04 -8.77 -21.42
C GLY A 200 12.94 -9.01 -22.93
N TYR A 201 13.11 -7.91 -23.66
CA TYR A 201 13.46 -7.88 -25.09
C TYR A 201 12.48 -8.58 -26.05
N ASP A 202 11.38 -7.90 -26.40
CA ASP A 202 11.03 -7.83 -27.82
C ASP A 202 11.95 -6.78 -28.44
N ILE A 203 13.13 -7.25 -28.85
CA ILE A 203 13.78 -6.65 -30.02
C ILE A 203 12.71 -6.76 -31.10
N PHE A 204 12.35 -5.65 -31.72
CA PHE A 204 11.67 -5.68 -33.01
C PHE A 204 12.53 -6.52 -33.96
N GLU A 205 12.29 -7.83 -34.02
CA GLU A 205 12.63 -8.62 -35.19
C GLU A 205 11.58 -8.30 -36.23
N GLY A 206 11.97 -7.40 -37.14
CA GLY A 206 11.47 -7.26 -38.50
C GLY A 206 9.96 -7.24 -38.69
N TYR A 207 9.44 -6.07 -39.07
CA TYR A 207 9.12 -5.80 -40.48
C TYR A 207 9.26 -4.30 -40.75
#